data_AF-A0A8T7C5T0-F1
#
_entry.id   AF-A0A8T7C5T0-F1
#
_cell.length_a   1.000
_cell.length_b   1.000
_cell.length_c   1.000
_cell.angle_alpha   90.00
_cell.angle_beta   90.00
_cell.angle_gamma   90.00
#
_symmetry.space_group_name_H-M   'P 1'
#
loop_
_entity.id
_entity.type
_entity.pdbx_description
1 polymer ?
#
loop_
_entity_poly.entity_id
_entity_poly.type
_entity_poly.pdbx_seq_one_letter_code
_entity_poly.pdbx_strand_id
1 'polypeptide(L)'
;MNKILTFFATALLAIGCSSTLSPQAPATQAPAVLDYGDHTSQTLTTNAWKALIAGNYEHAIKYTEKCAELYEDRARAMQASLKAKAHIDKVHDYWALNDVGTSYFIKGEALTKLGKKNEAVAAYKVVRDELFYAQAWDPKGWFWSPADAAYPKINALSGDF
;
A
#
# COMPACT_ATOMS: atom_id res chain seq x y z
N MET A 1 41.99 4.86 -47.08
CA MET A 1 41.38 4.27 -48.30
C MET A 1 39.91 4.72 -48.34
N ASN A 2 39.56 5.38 -49.44
CA ASN A 2 38.25 5.90 -49.85
C ASN A 2 37.10 4.91 -49.56
N LYS A 3 35.86 5.35 -49.29
CA LYS A 3 34.99 6.02 -50.27
C LYS A 3 33.96 6.96 -49.64
N ILE A 4 34.01 8.19 -50.12
CA ILE A 4 32.93 9.18 -50.19
C ILE A 4 31.89 8.68 -51.21
N LEU A 5 30.60 8.81 -50.91
CA LEU A 5 29.57 8.97 -51.95
C LEU A 5 28.50 9.95 -51.47
N THR A 6 28.55 11.13 -52.08
CA THR A 6 27.60 12.24 -52.01
C THR A 6 26.44 11.98 -52.96
N PHE A 7 25.17 12.17 -52.56
CA PHE A 7 24.10 12.50 -53.52
C PHE A 7 23.05 13.46 -52.91
N PHE A 8 23.06 14.68 -53.47
CA PHE A 8 21.99 15.64 -53.79
C PHE A 8 20.87 16.01 -52.81
N ALA A 9 20.79 17.33 -52.64
CA ALA A 9 19.70 18.10 -52.05
C ALA A 9 18.45 18.15 -52.93
N THR A 10 17.28 18.21 -52.29
CA THR A 10 16.16 19.00 -52.79
C THR A 10 15.42 19.60 -51.61
N ALA A 11 15.45 20.93 -51.51
CA ALA A 11 14.62 21.70 -50.61
C ALA A 11 13.18 21.73 -51.14
N LEU A 12 12.19 21.51 -50.27
CA LEU A 12 10.83 21.96 -50.50
C LEU A 12 10.38 22.79 -49.29
N LEU A 13 10.15 24.07 -49.55
CA LEU A 13 9.61 25.06 -48.64
C LEU A 13 8.10 24.80 -48.52
N ALA A 14 7.63 24.38 -47.33
CA ALA A 14 6.21 24.39 -47.01
C ALA A 14 5.95 25.49 -45.98
N ILE A 15 5.22 26.51 -46.43
CA ILE A 15 4.74 27.65 -45.67
C ILE A 15 3.53 27.22 -44.83
N GLY A 16 3.57 27.53 -43.54
CA GLY A 16 2.40 28.01 -42.80
C GLY A 16 1.42 26.97 -42.25
N CYS A 17 1.55 26.68 -40.96
CA CYS A 17 0.46 26.86 -40.00
C CYS A 17 1.06 26.79 -38.59
N SER A 18 1.40 27.95 -38.03
CA SER A 18 1.75 28.07 -36.61
C SER A 18 0.47 27.92 -35.79
N SER A 19 0.03 26.69 -35.55
CA SER A 19 -0.89 26.41 -34.46
C SER A 19 -0.12 26.64 -33.17
N THR A 20 -0.44 27.74 -32.49
CA THR A 20 -0.07 27.95 -31.10
C THR A 20 -0.49 26.72 -30.30
N LEU A 21 0.47 25.93 -29.83
CA LEU A 21 0.22 24.94 -28.80
C LEU A 21 -0.14 25.72 -27.53
N SER A 22 -1.42 25.90 -27.28
CA SER A 22 -1.91 26.27 -25.95
C SER A 22 -1.39 25.24 -24.95
N PRO A 23 -0.90 25.63 -23.77
CA PRO A 23 -0.66 24.69 -22.68
C PRO A 23 -2.03 24.11 -22.29
N GLN A 24 -2.32 22.90 -22.76
CA GLN A 24 -3.46 22.15 -22.26
C GLN A 24 -3.10 21.79 -20.82
N ALA A 25 -3.77 22.42 -19.86
CA ALA A 25 -3.71 22.00 -18.47
C ALA A 25 -3.92 20.47 -18.44
N PRO A 26 -3.16 19.73 -17.61
CA PRO A 26 -3.30 18.28 -17.54
C PRO A 26 -4.78 17.98 -17.27
N ALA A 27 -5.43 17.33 -18.22
CA ALA A 27 -6.80 16.89 -18.06
C ALA A 27 -6.83 16.00 -16.82
N THR A 28 -7.47 16.49 -15.75
CA THR A 28 -7.72 15.71 -14.55
C THR A 28 -8.56 14.51 -14.98
N GLN A 29 -7.90 13.37 -15.18
CA GLN A 29 -8.58 12.12 -15.45
C GLN A 29 -9.53 11.87 -14.27
N ALA A 30 -10.80 11.58 -14.56
CA ALA A 30 -11.74 11.12 -13.54
C ALA A 30 -11.06 9.98 -12.77
N PRO A 31 -11.20 9.91 -11.43
CA PRO A 31 -10.49 8.92 -10.65
C PRO A 31 -10.86 7.53 -11.16
N ALA A 32 -9.89 6.83 -11.75
CA ALA A 32 -10.06 5.45 -12.15
C ALA A 32 -10.52 4.64 -10.93
N VAL A 33 -11.58 3.84 -11.08
CA VAL A 33 -12.02 2.91 -10.03
C VAL A 33 -10.82 2.05 -9.66
N LEU A 34 -10.49 2.00 -8.38
CA LEU A 34 -9.35 1.22 -7.88
C LEU A 34 -9.63 -0.27 -8.12
N ASP A 35 -8.70 -0.97 -8.74
CA ASP A 35 -8.80 -2.42 -8.98
C ASP A 35 -8.40 -3.21 -7.73
N TYR A 36 -9.37 -3.87 -7.10
CA TYR A 36 -9.17 -4.69 -5.90
C TYR A 36 -8.74 -6.14 -6.20
N GLY A 37 -8.60 -6.53 -7.46
CA GLY A 37 -8.24 -7.88 -7.87
C GLY A 37 -9.30 -8.92 -7.49
N ASP A 38 -8.87 -10.09 -7.03
CA ASP A 38 -9.75 -11.19 -6.61
C ASP A 38 -10.42 -10.98 -5.23
N HIS A 39 -10.21 -9.81 -4.63
CA HIS A 39 -10.74 -9.40 -3.33
C HIS A 39 -10.30 -10.29 -2.15
N THR A 40 -9.33 -11.19 -2.33
CA THR A 40 -8.79 -11.98 -1.21
C THR A 40 -8.02 -11.07 -0.26
N SER A 41 -7.98 -11.44 1.03
CA SER A 41 -7.22 -10.72 2.05
C SER A 41 -5.74 -10.60 1.68
N GLN A 42 -5.18 -11.65 1.07
CA GLN A 42 -3.79 -11.69 0.60
C GLN A 42 -3.57 -10.71 -0.55
N THR A 43 -4.43 -10.70 -1.58
CA THR A 43 -4.32 -9.77 -2.71
C THR A 43 -4.43 -8.32 -2.24
N LEU A 44 -5.40 -8.02 -1.38
CA LEU A 44 -5.62 -6.67 -0.85
C LEU A 44 -4.42 -6.20 -0.03
N THR A 45 -3.92 -7.03 0.89
CA THR A 45 -2.73 -6.69 1.71
C THR A 45 -1.47 -6.55 0.84
N THR A 46 -1.31 -7.39 -0.18
CA THR A 46 -0.21 -7.30 -1.14
C THR A 46 -0.27 -6.00 -1.94
N ASN A 47 -1.44 -5.63 -2.43
CA ASN A 47 -1.64 -4.39 -3.16
C ASN A 47 -1.46 -3.16 -2.26
N ALA A 48 -1.85 -3.25 -0.99
CA ALA A 48 -1.59 -2.22 0.00
C ALA A 48 -0.09 -1.98 0.20
N TRP A 49 0.72 -3.05 0.33
CA TRP A 49 2.18 -2.95 0.41
C TRP A 49 2.77 -2.31 -0.86
N LYS A 50 2.37 -2.77 -2.04
CA LYS A 50 2.82 -2.21 -3.32
C LYS A 50 2.52 -0.72 -3.41
N ALA A 51 1.31 -0.30 -3.04
CA ALA A 51 0.89 1.09 -3.05
C ALA A 51 1.69 1.93 -2.05
N LEU A 52 1.91 1.43 -0.83
CA LEU A 52 2.72 2.12 0.18
C LEU A 52 4.16 2.34 -0.30
N ILE A 53 4.79 1.30 -0.86
CA ILE A 53 6.16 1.37 -1.39
C ILE A 53 6.25 2.34 -2.57
N ALA A 54 5.23 2.39 -3.41
CA ALA A 54 5.16 3.32 -4.55
C ALA A 54 4.85 4.77 -4.13
N GLY A 55 4.60 5.05 -2.85
CA GLY A 55 4.19 6.38 -2.38
C GLY A 55 2.72 6.74 -2.65
N ASN A 56 1.92 5.78 -3.12
CA ASN A 56 0.49 5.95 -3.40
C ASN A 56 -0.32 5.70 -2.10
N TYR A 57 -0.14 6.58 -1.12
CA TYR A 57 -0.65 6.37 0.25
C TYR A 57 -2.18 6.26 0.31
N GLU A 58 -2.91 7.02 -0.50
CA GLU A 58 -4.36 6.96 -0.58
C GLU A 58 -4.85 5.61 -1.14
N HIS A 59 -4.13 5.03 -2.11
CA HIS A 59 -4.43 3.69 -2.61
C HIS A 59 -4.10 2.63 -1.56
N ALA A 60 -2.98 2.77 -0.84
CA ALA A 60 -2.65 1.88 0.25
C ALA A 60 -3.78 1.84 1.30
N ILE A 61 -4.28 3.01 1.71
CA ILE A 61 -5.42 3.12 2.64
C ILE A 61 -6.65 2.41 2.09
N LYS A 62 -7.05 2.66 0.84
CA LYS A 62 -8.24 2.02 0.24
C LYS A 62 -8.13 0.49 0.19
N TYR A 63 -6.95 -0.06 -0.14
CA TYR A 63 -6.75 -1.52 -0.11
C TYR A 63 -6.88 -2.08 1.32
N THR A 64 -6.29 -1.41 2.31
CA THR A 64 -6.39 -1.85 3.71
C THR A 64 -7.81 -1.77 4.24
N GLU A 65 -8.57 -0.75 3.86
CA GLU A 65 -9.97 -0.57 4.25
C GLU A 65 -10.85 -1.64 3.61
N LYS A 66 -10.62 -1.97 2.34
CA LYS A 66 -11.32 -3.09 1.70
C LYS A 66 -10.98 -4.43 2.36
N CYS A 67 -9.73 -4.63 2.79
CA CYS A 67 -9.35 -5.84 3.51
C CYS A 67 -10.09 -5.97 4.86
N ALA A 68 -10.12 -4.89 5.65
CA ALA A 68 -10.86 -4.85 6.91
C ALA A 68 -12.36 -5.05 6.68
N GLU A 69 -12.97 -4.32 5.73
CA GLU A 69 -14.40 -4.43 5.39
C GLU A 69 -14.84 -5.88 5.14
N LEU A 70 -14.01 -6.68 4.46
CA LEU A 70 -14.37 -8.05 4.10
C LEU A 70 -14.02 -9.10 5.17
N TYR A 71 -13.01 -8.83 6.01
CA TYR A 71 -12.37 -9.89 6.81
C TYR A 71 -12.16 -9.57 8.29
N GLU A 72 -12.53 -8.38 8.76
CA GLU A 72 -12.29 -7.96 10.15
C GLU A 72 -13.00 -8.85 11.17
N ASP A 73 -14.26 -9.24 10.95
CA ASP A 73 -14.98 -10.16 11.84
C ASP A 73 -14.27 -11.52 11.96
N ARG A 74 -13.77 -12.05 10.83
CA ARG A 74 -13.00 -13.30 10.78
C ARG A 74 -11.67 -13.15 11.52
N ALA A 75 -10.99 -12.03 11.33
CA ALA A 75 -9.73 -11.71 11.99
C ALA A 75 -9.89 -11.64 13.53
N ARG A 76 -10.94 -10.98 14.01
CA ARG A 76 -11.28 -10.91 15.44
C ARG A 76 -11.64 -12.26 16.03
N ALA A 77 -12.40 -13.08 15.29
CA ALA A 77 -12.70 -14.45 15.70
C ALA A 77 -11.43 -15.32 15.81
N MET A 78 -10.50 -15.19 14.85
CA MET A 78 -9.20 -15.85 14.89
C MET A 78 -8.35 -15.37 16.07
N GLN A 79 -8.26 -14.05 16.32
CA GLN A 79 -7.58 -13.50 17.49
C GLN A 79 -8.13 -14.10 18.80
N ALA A 80 -9.45 -14.13 18.95
CA ALA A 80 -10.10 -14.64 20.17
C ALA A 80 -9.87 -16.14 20.40
N SER A 81 -9.65 -16.91 19.33
CA SER A 81 -9.35 -18.35 19.40
C SER A 81 -7.93 -18.65 19.92
N LEU A 82 -7.03 -17.67 19.87
CA LEU A 82 -5.63 -17.82 20.25
C LEU A 82 -5.39 -17.41 21.71
N LYS A 83 -4.44 -18.08 22.36
CA LYS A 83 -3.91 -17.70 23.69
C LYS A 83 -2.49 -17.14 23.64
N ALA A 84 -1.83 -17.28 22.49
CA ALA A 84 -0.53 -16.76 22.15
C ALA A 84 -0.42 -16.64 20.63
N LYS A 85 0.62 -15.98 20.11
CA LYS A 85 0.95 -16.01 18.68
C LYS A 85 1.06 -17.46 18.22
N ALA A 86 0.49 -17.76 17.05
CA ALA A 86 0.57 -19.10 16.46
C ALA A 86 2.03 -19.51 16.22
N HIS A 87 2.35 -20.80 16.38
CA HIS A 87 3.65 -21.32 15.99
C HIS A 87 3.87 -21.17 14.48
N ILE A 88 5.12 -21.09 14.04
CA ILE A 88 5.51 -20.72 12.67
C ILE A 88 4.89 -21.62 11.58
N ASP A 89 4.68 -22.91 11.88
CA ASP A 89 4.06 -23.90 11.00
C ASP A 89 2.52 -23.76 10.88
N LYS A 90 1.90 -22.93 11.73
CA LYS A 90 0.46 -22.68 11.80
C LYS A 90 0.07 -21.24 11.50
N VAL A 91 1.03 -20.35 11.22
CA VAL A 91 0.73 -18.93 10.97
C VAL A 91 -0.32 -18.78 9.88
N HIS A 92 -0.19 -19.52 8.77
CA HIS A 92 -1.11 -19.44 7.64
C HIS A 92 -2.55 -19.88 7.95
N ASP A 93 -2.78 -20.67 9.01
CA ASP A 93 -4.13 -21.06 9.44
C ASP A 93 -4.93 -19.84 9.96
N TYR A 94 -4.22 -18.79 10.38
CA TYR A 94 -4.76 -17.53 10.89
C TYR A 94 -4.71 -16.41 9.85
N TRP A 95 -4.92 -16.76 8.58
CA TRP A 95 -4.80 -15.87 7.42
C TRP A 95 -5.52 -14.52 7.61
N ALA A 96 -6.78 -14.52 8.06
CA ALA A 96 -7.56 -13.28 8.18
C ALA A 96 -6.97 -12.36 9.25
N LEU A 97 -6.60 -12.93 10.41
CA LEU A 97 -5.94 -12.19 11.48
C LEU A 97 -4.64 -11.55 10.98
N ASN A 98 -3.82 -12.34 10.29
CA ASN A 98 -2.53 -11.89 9.81
C ASN A 98 -2.66 -10.79 8.74
N ASP A 99 -3.51 -10.99 7.74
CA ASP A 99 -3.69 -10.04 6.64
C ASP A 99 -4.37 -8.75 7.11
N VAL A 100 -5.41 -8.83 7.93
CA VAL A 100 -6.10 -7.64 8.47
C VAL A 100 -5.21 -6.89 9.45
N GLY A 101 -4.51 -7.60 10.36
CA GLY A 101 -3.56 -6.98 11.28
C GLY A 101 -2.42 -6.25 10.53
N THR A 102 -1.89 -6.87 9.47
CA THR A 102 -0.90 -6.24 8.60
C THR A 102 -1.47 -5.04 7.85
N SER A 103 -2.71 -5.14 7.37
CA SER A 103 -3.41 -4.04 6.71
C SER A 103 -3.57 -2.82 7.63
N TYR A 104 -3.93 -2.99 8.91
CA TYR A 104 -3.96 -1.87 9.86
C TYR A 104 -2.59 -1.24 10.08
N PHE A 105 -1.52 -2.04 10.12
CA PHE A 105 -0.15 -1.50 10.19
C PHE A 105 0.20 -0.68 8.94
N ILE A 106 -0.09 -1.19 7.73
CA ILE A 106 0.12 -0.47 6.47
C ILE A 106 -0.68 0.84 6.43
N LYS A 107 -1.94 0.81 6.89
CA LYS A 107 -2.79 1.99 6.99
C LYS A 107 -2.16 3.05 7.90
N GLY A 108 -1.63 2.65 9.05
CA GLY A 108 -0.89 3.53 9.95
C GLY A 108 0.33 4.17 9.29
N GLU A 109 1.15 3.39 8.55
CA GLU A 109 2.31 3.92 7.83
C GLU A 109 1.89 4.93 6.75
N ALA A 110 0.87 4.59 5.95
CA ALA A 110 0.36 5.48 4.89
C ALA A 110 -0.18 6.80 5.46
N LEU A 111 -1.00 6.73 6.53
CA LEU A 111 -1.54 7.91 7.21
C LEU A 111 -0.44 8.77 7.83
N THR A 112 0.60 8.14 8.37
CA THR A 112 1.78 8.85 8.89
C THR A 112 2.48 9.63 7.77
N LYS A 113 2.65 9.03 6.60
CA LYS A 113 3.25 9.70 5.43
C LYS A 113 2.41 10.85 4.89
N LEU A 114 1.08 10.80 5.07
CA LEU A 114 0.16 11.88 4.76
C LEU A 114 0.05 12.94 5.87
N GLY A 115 0.80 12.83 6.97
CA GLY A 115 0.74 13.77 8.10
C GLY A 115 -0.51 13.63 8.98
N LYS A 116 -1.32 12.59 8.76
CA LYS A 116 -2.59 12.33 9.47
C LYS A 116 -2.34 11.58 10.77
N LYS A 117 -1.65 12.22 11.71
CA LYS A 117 -1.14 11.57 12.94
C LYS A 117 -2.21 10.86 13.76
N ASN A 118 -3.36 11.50 14.01
CA ASN A 118 -4.41 10.91 14.85
C ASN A 118 -5.03 9.67 14.20
N GLU A 119 -5.30 9.73 12.89
CA GLU A 119 -5.80 8.59 12.13
C GLU A 119 -4.78 7.45 12.10
N ALA A 120 -3.48 7.77 11.95
CA ALA A 120 -2.40 6.79 12.00
C ALA A 120 -2.33 6.07 13.34
N VAL A 121 -2.35 6.83 14.45
CA VAL A 121 -2.39 6.27 15.81
C VAL A 121 -3.61 5.37 16.01
N ALA A 122 -4.78 5.78 15.52
CA ALA A 122 -5.98 4.95 15.60
C ALA A 122 -5.79 3.62 14.86
N ALA A 123 -5.25 3.62 13.64
CA ALA A 123 -5.00 2.41 12.87
C ALA A 123 -3.97 1.48 13.56
N TYR A 124 -2.87 2.04 14.07
CA TYR A 124 -1.88 1.28 14.82
C TYR A 124 -2.45 0.68 16.12
N LYS A 125 -3.35 1.39 16.81
CA LYS A 125 -3.99 0.88 18.04
C LYS A 125 -4.87 -0.32 17.77
N VAL A 126 -5.59 -0.37 16.63
CA VAL A 126 -6.39 -1.56 16.29
C VAL A 126 -5.51 -2.81 16.25
N VAL A 127 -4.37 -2.77 15.56
CA VAL A 127 -3.49 -3.94 15.51
C VAL A 127 -2.82 -4.25 16.85
N ARG A 128 -2.42 -3.21 17.61
CA ARG A 128 -1.81 -3.37 18.94
C ARG A 128 -2.77 -3.95 19.98
N ASP A 129 -4.02 -3.52 19.99
CA ASP A 129 -4.96 -3.80 21.07
C ASP A 129 -5.93 -4.93 20.73
N GLU A 130 -6.23 -5.13 19.45
CA GLU A 130 -7.35 -5.97 19.03
C GLU A 130 -6.93 -7.12 18.10
N LEU A 131 -5.77 -7.03 17.45
CA LEU A 131 -5.24 -8.05 16.51
C LEU A 131 -3.79 -8.44 16.86
N PHE A 132 -3.47 -8.43 18.15
CA PHE A 132 -2.09 -8.50 18.67
C PHE A 132 -1.36 -9.84 18.49
N TYR A 133 -2.06 -10.88 18.01
CA TYR A 133 -1.44 -12.15 17.63
C TYR A 133 -1.18 -12.28 16.13
N ALA A 134 -1.50 -11.27 15.33
CA ALA A 134 -1.17 -11.22 13.91
C ALA A 134 0.34 -11.40 13.68
N GLN A 135 0.67 -12.15 12.63
CA GLN A 135 2.03 -12.39 12.18
C GLN A 135 2.09 -12.29 10.67
N ALA A 136 3.12 -11.64 10.13
CA ALA A 136 3.29 -11.46 8.70
C ALA A 136 4.65 -11.96 8.24
N TRP A 137 4.68 -12.58 7.05
CA TRP A 137 5.92 -13.01 6.42
C TRP A 137 6.68 -11.81 5.87
N ASP A 138 7.94 -11.66 6.26
CA ASP A 138 8.90 -10.78 5.59
C ASP A 138 9.62 -11.61 4.51
N PRO A 139 9.67 -11.14 3.25
CA PRO A 139 10.42 -11.79 2.17
C PRO A 139 11.90 -12.07 2.49
N LYS A 140 12.47 -11.44 3.51
CA LYS A 140 13.83 -11.68 4.01
C LYS A 140 13.97 -12.91 4.91
N GLY A 141 12.90 -13.65 5.17
CA GLY A 141 12.99 -15.00 5.74
C GLY A 141 12.47 -15.17 7.17
N TRP A 142 11.69 -14.21 7.70
CA TRP A 142 11.15 -14.31 9.07
C TRP A 142 9.69 -13.86 9.14
N PHE A 143 8.99 -14.31 10.17
CA PHE A 143 7.71 -13.71 10.56
C PHE A 143 7.93 -12.57 11.56
N TRP A 144 7.23 -11.47 11.36
CA TRP A 144 7.22 -10.33 12.27
C TRP A 144 5.82 -10.08 12.82
N SER A 145 5.72 -9.32 13.91
CA SER A 145 4.46 -8.93 14.55
C SER A 145 4.06 -7.51 14.16
N PRO A 146 2.95 -7.32 13.42
CA PRO A 146 2.36 -6.01 13.18
C PRO A 146 2.10 -5.19 14.44
N ALA A 147 1.68 -5.83 15.53
CA ALA A 147 1.45 -5.16 16.81
C ALA A 147 2.75 -4.65 17.46
N ASP A 148 3.81 -5.46 17.43
CA ASP A 148 5.10 -5.09 18.02
C ASP A 148 5.73 -3.94 17.23
N ALA A 149 5.56 -3.94 15.90
CA ALA A 149 6.01 -2.87 15.02
C ALA A 149 5.19 -1.57 15.17
N ALA A 150 3.89 -1.68 15.50
CA ALA A 150 3.00 -0.55 15.72
C ALA A 150 3.29 0.21 17.03
N TYR A 151 3.74 -0.49 18.07
CA TYR A 151 3.98 0.09 19.39
C TYR A 151 4.91 1.33 19.39
N PRO A 152 6.15 1.27 18.85
CA PRO A 152 7.03 2.44 18.82
C PRO A 152 6.48 3.57 17.94
N LYS A 153 5.66 3.26 16.93
CA LYS A 153 5.01 4.25 16.06
C LYS A 153 3.97 5.05 16.81
N ILE A 154 3.17 4.39 17.66
CA ILE A 154 2.18 5.05 18.52
C ILE A 154 2.87 6.05 19.44
N ASN A 155 3.90 5.63 20.18
CA ASN A 155 4.59 6.50 21.13
C ASN A 155 5.22 7.73 20.45
N ALA A 156 5.87 7.51 19.29
CA ALA A 156 6.48 8.60 18.52
C ALA A 156 5.44 9.61 17.99
N LEU A 157 4.20 9.17 17.72
CA LEU A 157 3.14 10.02 17.19
C LEU A 157 2.25 10.64 18.26
N SER A 158 2.07 10.00 19.42
CA SER A 158 1.28 10.52 20.54
C SER A 158 2.05 11.51 21.40
N GLY A 159 3.38 11.48 21.37
CA GLY A 159 4.23 12.38 22.16
C GLY A 159 4.37 11.98 23.63
N ASP A 160 3.96 10.75 23.97
CA ASP A 160 4.13 10.16 25.30
C ASP A 160 5.54 9.53 25.38
N PHE A 161 6.50 10.27 25.96
CA PHE A 161 7.86 9.79 26.25
C PHE A 161 8.05 9.56 27.75
#